data_AF-A0A831XGC7-F1
#
_entry.id   AF-A0A831XGC7-F1
#
_cell.length_a   1.000
_cell.length_b   1.000
_cell.length_c   1.000
_cell.angle_alpha   90.00
_cell.angle_beta   90.00
_cell.angle_gamma   90.00
#
_symmetry.space_group_name_H-M   'P 1'
#
loop_
_entity.id
_entity.type
_entity.pdbx_description
1 polymer ?
#
loop_
_entity_poly.entity_id
_entity_poly.type
_entity_poly.pdbx_seq_one_letter_code
_entity_poly.pdbx_strand_id
1 'polypeptide(L)'
;NWADPAQRVILRKGYLGQIERGELAFKAELRGLASRLDQVAGRVFQRTCPWELGDARCGVDLNSPEHHGAGTVAQVFDAFDFTATGLDSFATGVFSRGKLTWMSGANAGLPVEVKAHAAAGSVARISLFLPVPEPIEVGDTFTITAGCDKSFETCRDRFGNVLNFGGFPHIPGNDFVLSYPTQGSDNDGERLG
;
A
#
# COMPACT_ATOMS: atom_id res chain seq x y z
N ASN A 1 -25.17 -34.42 7.50
CA ASN A 1 -25.67 -35.69 6.96
C ASN A 1 -25.29 -35.73 5.47
N TRP A 2 -24.59 -36.75 4.98
CA TRP A 2 -24.17 -36.80 3.57
C TRP A 2 -25.34 -37.08 2.62
N ALA A 3 -26.41 -37.73 3.11
CA ALA A 3 -27.65 -37.97 2.35
C ALA A 3 -28.58 -36.75 2.35
N ASP A 4 -28.46 -35.86 3.36
CA ASP A 4 -29.16 -34.58 3.42
C ASP A 4 -28.22 -33.46 3.93
N PRO A 5 -27.51 -32.74 3.03
CA PRO A 5 -26.54 -31.70 3.41
C PRO A 5 -27.15 -30.46 4.08
N ALA A 6 -28.49 -30.30 4.08
CA ALA A 6 -29.15 -29.24 4.83
C ALA A 6 -29.08 -29.51 6.34
N GLN A 7 -29.03 -30.78 6.74
CA GLN A 7 -28.82 -31.20 8.13
C GLN A 7 -27.33 -31.14 8.49
N ARG A 8 -26.87 -29.94 8.86
CA ARG A 8 -25.50 -29.68 9.30
C ARG A 8 -25.44 -28.71 10.48
N VAL A 9 -24.35 -28.79 11.24
CA VAL A 9 -24.02 -27.85 12.32
C VAL A 9 -22.57 -27.37 12.13
N ILE A 10 -22.31 -26.09 12.44
CA ILE A 10 -20.96 -25.53 12.41
C ILE A 10 -20.23 -26.00 13.66
N LEU A 11 -19.17 -26.81 13.48
CA LEU A 11 -18.35 -27.30 14.58
C LEU A 11 -17.32 -26.27 15.05
N ARG A 12 -16.69 -25.54 14.11
CA ARG A 12 -15.69 -24.51 14.42
C ARG A 12 -15.65 -23.47 13.30
N LYS A 13 -15.44 -22.21 13.68
CA LYS A 13 -15.20 -21.07 12.78
C LYS A 13 -13.91 -20.39 13.22
N GLY A 14 -13.06 -20.01 12.26
CA GLY A 14 -11.74 -19.47 12.56
C GLY A 14 -11.05 -18.93 11.31
N TYR A 15 -9.75 -18.65 11.44
CA TYR A 15 -8.87 -18.23 10.37
C TYR A 15 -7.87 -19.32 10.04
N LEU A 16 -7.51 -19.47 8.77
CA LEU A 16 -6.33 -20.26 8.41
C LEU A 16 -5.09 -19.49 8.87
N GLY A 17 -4.33 -20.11 9.78
CA GLY A 17 -3.07 -19.61 10.30
C GLY A 17 -1.91 -20.06 9.42
N GLN A 18 -0.90 -20.67 10.06
CA GLN A 18 0.24 -21.20 9.33
C GLN A 18 -0.18 -22.32 8.38
N ILE A 19 0.34 -22.28 7.15
CA ILE A 19 0.20 -23.34 6.16
C ILE A 19 1.60 -23.89 5.86
N GLU A 20 1.77 -25.19 6.07
CA GLU A 20 2.99 -25.92 5.76
C GLU A 20 2.71 -26.83 4.58
N ARG A 21 3.52 -26.74 3.52
CA ARG A 21 3.41 -27.59 2.35
C ARG A 21 4.52 -28.63 2.37
N GLY A 22 4.14 -29.91 2.43
CA GLY A 22 5.03 -31.04 2.16
C GLY A 22 4.90 -31.51 0.71
N GLU A 23 5.59 -32.59 0.35
CA GLU A 23 5.61 -33.12 -1.02
C GLU A 23 4.24 -33.59 -1.51
N LEU A 24 3.49 -34.32 -0.67
CA LEU A 24 2.22 -34.96 -1.04
C LEU A 24 1.01 -34.41 -0.28
N ALA A 25 1.23 -33.60 0.74
CA ALA A 25 0.17 -33.07 1.59
C ALA A 25 0.54 -31.68 2.10
N PHE A 26 -0.46 -30.90 2.47
CA PHE A 26 -0.28 -29.67 3.23
C PHE A 26 -0.97 -29.81 4.59
N LYS A 27 -0.43 -29.08 5.56
CA LYS A 27 -1.03 -28.91 6.87
C LYS A 27 -1.44 -27.45 7.00
N ALA A 28 -2.69 -27.21 7.38
CA ALA A 28 -3.20 -25.87 7.63
C ALA A 28 -3.66 -25.76 9.10
N GLU A 29 -3.12 -24.78 9.80
CA GLU A 29 -3.54 -24.45 11.16
C GLU A 29 -4.89 -23.71 11.13
N LEU A 30 -5.86 -24.14 11.93
CA LEU A 30 -7.12 -23.40 12.12
C LEU A 30 -7.08 -22.65 13.46
N ARG A 31 -6.83 -21.35 13.39
CA ARG A 31 -6.80 -20.45 14.55
C ARG A 31 -8.22 -20.06 14.94
N GLY A 32 -8.50 -20.07 16.25
CA GLY A 32 -9.79 -19.64 16.79
C GLY A 32 -10.03 -18.13 16.60
N LEU A 33 -11.27 -17.68 16.82
CA LEU A 33 -11.65 -16.27 16.68
C LEU A 33 -10.86 -15.34 17.61
N ALA A 34 -10.43 -15.84 18.77
CA ALA A 34 -9.64 -15.10 19.77
C ALA A 34 -8.26 -14.67 19.25
N SER A 35 -7.74 -15.28 18.19
CA SER A 35 -6.43 -14.90 17.61
C SER A 35 -6.35 -13.43 17.16
N ARG A 36 -7.49 -12.77 16.93
CA ARG A 36 -7.53 -11.32 16.66
C ARG A 36 -7.19 -10.46 17.87
N LEU A 37 -7.43 -10.96 19.08
CA LEU A 37 -7.20 -10.24 20.33
C LEU A 37 -5.71 -10.18 20.71
N ASP A 38 -4.91 -11.10 20.16
CA ASP A 38 -3.46 -11.16 20.40
C ASP A 38 -2.67 -10.20 19.49
N GLN A 39 -3.34 -9.43 18.62
CA GLN A 39 -2.70 -8.43 17.77
C GLN A 39 -2.52 -7.12 18.52
N VAL A 40 -1.35 -6.51 18.39
CA VAL A 40 -1.11 -5.16 18.91
C VAL A 40 -2.03 -4.19 18.17
N ALA A 41 -2.98 -3.61 18.89
CA ALA A 41 -3.91 -2.62 18.38
C ALA A 41 -3.66 -1.28 19.06
N GLY A 42 -3.67 -0.20 18.27
CA GLY A 42 -3.47 1.14 18.78
C GLY A 42 -2.80 2.04 17.76
N ARG A 43 -2.66 3.31 18.12
CA ARG A 43 -1.91 4.30 17.33
C ARG A 43 -0.64 4.65 18.07
N VAL A 44 0.44 4.77 17.30
CA VAL A 44 1.68 5.39 17.76
C VAL A 44 1.67 6.83 17.28
N PHE A 45 2.13 7.74 18.15
CA PHE A 45 2.38 9.12 17.76
C PHE A 45 3.65 9.17 16.92
N GLN A 46 3.49 9.43 15.62
CA GLN A 46 4.59 9.49 14.66
C GLN A 46 4.37 10.65 13.68
N ARG A 47 5.44 11.11 13.03
CA ARG A 47 5.36 12.22 12.06
C ARG A 47 4.58 11.85 10.80
N THR A 48 4.68 10.61 10.35
CA THR A 48 4.05 10.11 9.13
C THR A 48 2.58 9.75 9.32
N CYS A 49 1.81 9.79 8.24
CA CYS A 49 0.42 9.35 8.25
C CYS A 49 0.32 7.82 8.40
N PRO A 50 -0.42 7.29 9.40
CA PRO A 50 -0.66 5.85 9.55
C PRO A 50 -1.80 5.32 8.67
N TRP A 51 -2.51 6.17 7.93
CA TRP A 51 -3.67 5.78 7.14
C TRP A 51 -3.27 5.16 5.81
N GLU A 52 -4.09 4.23 5.31
CA GLU A 52 -4.02 3.78 3.93
C GLU A 52 -4.59 4.88 3.02
N LEU A 53 -3.95 5.11 1.88
CA LEU A 53 -4.43 6.13 0.94
C LEU A 53 -5.80 5.69 0.41
N GLY A 54 -6.79 6.58 0.49
CA GLY A 54 -8.16 6.29 0.08
C GLY A 54 -8.99 5.45 1.06
N ASP A 55 -8.46 5.09 2.24
CA ASP A 55 -9.30 4.54 3.30
C ASP A 55 -10.29 5.59 3.83
N ALA A 56 -11.27 5.16 4.63
CA ALA A 56 -12.29 6.06 5.17
C ALA A 56 -11.74 7.21 6.05
N ARG A 57 -10.53 7.07 6.61
CA ARG A 57 -9.87 8.10 7.42
C ARG A 57 -9.08 9.08 6.56
N CYS A 58 -8.54 8.61 5.44
CA CYS A 58 -7.85 9.42 4.45
C CYS A 58 -8.85 10.19 3.58
N GLY A 59 -9.82 9.51 2.97
CA GLY A 59 -10.88 10.12 2.16
C GLY A 59 -10.46 10.62 0.77
N VAL A 60 -9.20 10.42 0.34
CA VAL A 60 -8.77 10.72 -1.03
C VAL A 60 -9.48 9.76 -2.00
N ASP A 61 -10.13 10.30 -3.03
CA ASP A 61 -10.77 9.48 -4.07
C ASP A 61 -9.74 8.92 -5.05
N LEU A 62 -9.44 7.63 -4.92
CA LEU A 62 -8.54 6.91 -5.82
C LEU A 62 -9.16 6.54 -7.18
N ASN A 63 -10.43 6.86 -7.41
CA ASN A 63 -11.08 6.69 -8.72
C ASN A 63 -11.03 7.98 -9.54
N SER A 64 -10.52 9.08 -8.98
CA SER A 64 -10.33 10.32 -9.74
C SER A 64 -9.32 10.09 -10.87
N PRO A 65 -9.50 10.72 -12.06
CA PRO A 65 -8.57 10.56 -13.18
C PRO A 65 -7.12 10.94 -12.86
N GLU A 66 -6.91 11.81 -11.86
CA GLU A 66 -5.59 12.24 -11.40
C GLU A 66 -4.87 11.17 -10.55
N HIS A 67 -5.62 10.20 -10.03
CA HIS A 67 -5.14 9.17 -9.12
C HIS A 67 -5.33 7.76 -9.66
N HIS A 68 -5.94 7.61 -10.83
CA HIS A 68 -6.27 6.34 -11.45
C HIS A 68 -5.78 6.30 -12.89
N GLY A 69 -4.92 5.33 -13.20
CA GLY A 69 -4.42 5.06 -14.54
C GLY A 69 -4.74 3.64 -14.98
N ALA A 70 -4.63 3.41 -16.28
CA ALA A 70 -4.66 2.08 -16.88
C ALA A 70 -3.46 1.94 -17.81
N GLY A 71 -2.86 0.76 -17.84
CA GLY A 71 -1.68 0.50 -18.66
C GLY A 71 -1.69 -0.86 -19.31
N THR A 72 -0.81 -1.01 -20.29
CA THR A 72 -0.55 -2.28 -20.99
C THR A 72 0.94 -2.54 -21.00
N VAL A 73 1.35 -3.74 -20.61
CA VAL A 73 2.76 -4.16 -20.59
C VAL A 73 3.32 -4.13 -22.00
N ALA A 74 4.40 -3.37 -22.20
CA ALA A 74 5.09 -3.20 -23.47
C ALA A 74 6.38 -4.03 -23.56
N GLN A 75 7.10 -4.18 -22.45
CA GLN A 75 8.29 -5.00 -22.35
C GLN A 75 8.44 -5.55 -20.93
N VAL A 76 8.83 -6.81 -20.79
CA VAL A 76 9.11 -7.44 -19.50
C VAL A 76 10.62 -7.64 -19.35
N PHE A 77 11.17 -7.26 -18.20
CA PHE A 77 12.57 -7.53 -17.87
C PHE A 77 12.68 -8.75 -16.95
N ASP A 78 11.84 -8.81 -15.93
CA ASP A 78 11.74 -9.91 -14.97
C ASP A 78 10.39 -9.87 -14.23
N ALA A 79 10.26 -10.63 -13.14
CA ALA A 79 9.03 -10.72 -12.32
C ALA A 79 8.71 -9.46 -11.50
N PHE A 80 9.60 -8.47 -11.46
CA PHE A 80 9.46 -7.20 -10.74
C PHE A 80 9.35 -6.01 -11.69
N ASP A 81 10.10 -6.04 -12.78
CA ASP A 81 10.33 -4.87 -13.63
C ASP A 81 9.78 -5.08 -15.04
N PHE A 82 8.98 -4.13 -15.49
CA PHE A 82 8.45 -4.06 -16.86
C PHE A 82 8.25 -2.60 -17.29
N THR A 83 8.06 -2.39 -18.59
CA THR A 83 7.58 -1.12 -19.13
C THR A 83 6.14 -1.24 -19.59
N ALA A 84 5.40 -0.13 -19.56
CA ALA A 84 4.02 -0.07 -19.96
C ALA A 84 3.69 1.21 -20.74
N THR A 85 2.69 1.12 -21.60
CA THR A 85 2.06 2.27 -22.28
C THR A 85 0.75 2.66 -21.59
N GLY A 86 0.22 3.85 -21.90
CA GLY A 86 -1.07 4.34 -21.37
C GLY A 86 -0.95 5.19 -20.10
N LEU A 87 0.28 5.46 -19.64
CA LEU A 87 0.57 6.25 -18.45
C LEU A 87 1.28 7.58 -18.76
N ASP A 88 1.29 8.01 -20.02
CA ASP A 88 2.01 9.19 -20.52
C ASP A 88 1.49 10.52 -19.93
N SER A 89 0.24 10.55 -19.45
CA SER A 89 -0.33 11.71 -18.75
C SER A 89 0.15 11.88 -17.31
N PHE A 90 0.92 10.92 -16.77
CA PHE A 90 1.32 10.92 -15.37
C PHE A 90 2.81 11.16 -15.20
N ALA A 91 3.17 12.11 -14.33
CA ALA A 91 4.56 12.37 -13.99
C ALA A 91 5.21 11.17 -13.26
N THR A 92 6.55 11.09 -13.36
CA THR A 92 7.36 10.17 -12.55
C THR A 92 6.98 10.26 -11.08
N GLY A 93 6.86 9.12 -10.41
CA GLY A 93 6.57 9.06 -8.98
C GLY A 93 5.08 9.06 -8.61
N VAL A 94 4.17 9.42 -9.52
CA VAL A 94 2.71 9.43 -9.24
C VAL A 94 2.24 8.08 -8.66
N PHE A 95 2.61 6.97 -9.30
CA PHE A 95 2.19 5.64 -8.87
C PHE A 95 3.19 4.93 -7.94
N SER A 96 4.31 5.57 -7.58
CA SER A 96 5.26 4.98 -6.62
C SER A 96 4.62 4.81 -5.25
N ARG A 97 4.73 3.63 -4.64
CA ARG A 97 4.00 3.21 -3.42
C ARG A 97 2.48 3.16 -3.61
N GLY A 98 2.04 3.04 -4.86
CA GLY A 98 0.66 2.84 -5.24
C GLY A 98 0.30 1.36 -5.33
N LYS A 99 -0.87 1.09 -5.88
CA LYS A 99 -1.39 -0.27 -6.06
C LYS A 99 -1.68 -0.50 -7.54
N LEU A 100 -1.19 -1.61 -8.08
CA LEU A 100 -1.53 -2.10 -9.41
C LEU A 100 -2.42 -3.31 -9.26
N THR A 101 -3.47 -3.42 -10.08
CA THR A 101 -4.31 -4.62 -10.16
C THR A 101 -4.34 -5.10 -11.59
N TRP A 102 -3.89 -6.33 -11.81
CA TRP A 102 -3.92 -6.97 -13.13
C TRP A 102 -5.35 -7.20 -13.60
N MET A 103 -5.64 -6.82 -14.84
CA MET A 103 -6.96 -6.94 -15.46
C MET A 103 -7.02 -8.10 -16.47
N SER A 104 -5.88 -8.59 -16.94
CA SER A 104 -5.75 -9.74 -17.83
C SER A 104 -4.53 -10.59 -17.47
N GLY A 105 -4.26 -11.62 -18.29
CA GLY A 105 -3.12 -12.51 -18.11
C GLY A 105 -3.32 -13.54 -16.99
N ALA A 106 -2.27 -14.30 -16.71
CA ALA A 106 -2.28 -15.34 -15.67
C ALA A 106 -2.43 -14.76 -14.25
N ASN A 107 -2.07 -13.49 -14.07
CA ASN A 107 -2.19 -12.78 -12.80
C ASN A 107 -3.52 -12.00 -12.64
N ALA A 108 -4.49 -12.15 -13.54
CA ALA A 108 -5.73 -11.37 -13.53
C ALA A 108 -6.43 -11.36 -12.15
N GLY A 109 -6.78 -10.16 -11.68
CA GLY A 109 -7.40 -9.91 -10.38
C GLY A 109 -6.42 -9.80 -9.21
N LEU A 110 -5.12 -10.07 -9.42
CA LEU A 110 -4.12 -9.96 -8.36
C LEU A 110 -3.74 -8.50 -8.10
N PRO A 111 -3.94 -7.98 -6.87
CA PRO A 111 -3.38 -6.70 -6.47
C PRO A 111 -1.90 -6.84 -6.08
N VAL A 112 -1.08 -5.89 -6.50
CA VAL A 112 0.35 -5.78 -6.16
C VAL A 112 0.74 -4.36 -5.82
N GLU A 113 1.76 -4.22 -4.97
CA GLU A 113 2.31 -2.91 -4.61
C GLU A 113 3.36 -2.46 -5.63
N VAL A 114 3.28 -1.19 -6.01
CA VAL A 114 4.23 -0.55 -6.91
C VAL A 114 5.34 0.04 -6.07
N LYS A 115 6.58 -0.42 -6.26
CA LYS A 115 7.76 0.14 -5.62
C LYS A 115 8.14 1.47 -6.24
N ALA A 116 8.17 1.54 -7.58
CA ALA A 116 8.56 2.72 -8.31
C ALA A 116 7.82 2.86 -9.65
N HIS A 117 7.55 4.10 -10.02
CA HIS A 117 7.03 4.52 -11.31
C HIS A 117 7.94 5.60 -11.91
N ALA A 118 8.49 5.35 -13.09
CA ALA A 118 9.31 6.32 -13.82
C ALA A 118 8.75 6.53 -15.23
N ALA A 119 8.29 7.75 -15.52
CA ALA A 119 7.80 8.14 -16.83
C ALA A 119 8.98 8.44 -17.77
N ALA A 120 8.92 7.94 -19.01
CA ALA A 120 9.92 8.14 -20.05
C ALA A 120 9.25 8.28 -21.44
N GLY A 121 8.68 9.46 -21.71
CA GLY A 121 7.95 9.71 -22.95
C GLY A 121 6.62 8.96 -22.99
N SER A 122 6.39 8.17 -24.05
CA SER A 122 5.16 7.37 -24.23
C SER A 122 5.16 6.06 -23.45
N VAL A 123 6.24 5.76 -22.72
CA VAL A 123 6.43 4.52 -21.98
C VAL A 123 6.79 4.87 -20.53
N ALA A 124 6.24 4.12 -19.58
CA ALA A 124 6.58 4.21 -18.17
C ALA A 124 7.23 2.89 -17.70
N ARG A 125 8.28 2.98 -16.88
CA ARG A 125 8.85 1.84 -16.17
C ARG A 125 8.12 1.67 -14.84
N ILE A 126 7.69 0.45 -14.57
CA ILE A 126 7.07 0.03 -13.32
C ILE A 126 7.96 -1.03 -12.66
N SER A 127 8.27 -0.81 -11.40
CA SER A 127 8.92 -1.80 -10.54
C SER A 127 7.98 -2.19 -9.42
N LEU A 128 7.72 -3.48 -9.26
CA LEU A 128 6.89 -4.04 -8.20
C LEU A 128 7.69 -4.24 -6.90
N PHE A 129 7.01 -4.22 -5.76
CA PHE A 129 7.65 -4.46 -4.46
C PHE A 129 7.97 -5.93 -4.22
N LEU A 130 7.06 -6.81 -4.64
CA LEU A 130 7.20 -8.27 -4.60
C LEU A 130 6.98 -8.84 -6.00
N PRO A 131 7.58 -10.01 -6.31
CA PRO A 131 7.31 -10.66 -7.57
C PRO A 131 5.88 -11.20 -7.59
N VAL A 132 5.32 -11.30 -8.79
CA VAL A 132 4.03 -11.96 -9.01
C VAL A 132 4.20 -13.49 -9.09
N PRO A 133 3.18 -14.29 -8.73
CA PRO A 133 3.26 -15.75 -8.76
C PRO A 133 3.42 -16.33 -10.17
N GLU A 134 2.70 -15.77 -11.14
CA GLU A 134 2.75 -16.19 -12.53
C GLU A 134 3.57 -15.20 -13.37
N PRO A 135 4.21 -15.62 -14.48
CA PRO A 135 4.94 -14.73 -15.35
C PRO A 135 4.10 -13.54 -15.85
N ILE A 136 4.73 -12.38 -15.98
CA ILE A 136 4.16 -11.21 -16.65
C ILE A 136 4.39 -11.37 -18.16
N GLU A 137 3.38 -11.12 -18.98
CA GLU A 137 3.50 -11.19 -20.44
C GLU A 137 3.26 -9.82 -21.10
N VAL A 138 3.89 -9.60 -22.26
CA VAL A 138 3.64 -8.41 -23.08
C VAL A 138 2.19 -8.43 -23.56
N GLY A 139 1.49 -7.30 -23.42
CA GLY A 139 0.06 -7.18 -23.70
C GLY A 139 -0.83 -7.35 -22.47
N ASP A 140 -0.30 -7.77 -21.32
CA ASP A 140 -1.08 -7.80 -20.09
C ASP A 140 -1.53 -6.38 -19.70
N THR A 141 -2.80 -6.28 -19.30
CA THR A 141 -3.45 -5.02 -18.93
C THR A 141 -3.61 -4.93 -17.42
N PHE A 142 -3.57 -3.71 -16.91
CA PHE A 142 -3.72 -3.44 -15.49
C PHE A 142 -4.35 -2.06 -15.23
N THR A 143 -4.90 -1.90 -14.03
CA THR A 143 -5.21 -0.59 -13.46
C THR A 143 -4.20 -0.26 -12.37
N ILE A 144 -3.92 1.02 -12.17
CA ILE A 144 -2.92 1.50 -11.21
C ILE A 144 -3.42 2.74 -10.49
N THR A 145 -3.29 2.77 -9.17
CA THR A 145 -3.68 3.92 -8.35
C THR A 145 -2.48 4.65 -7.80
N ALA A 146 -2.64 5.95 -7.58
CA ALA A 146 -1.63 6.81 -6.96
C ALA A 146 -1.08 6.22 -5.66
N GLY A 147 0.20 6.47 -5.39
CA GLY A 147 0.82 6.14 -4.12
C GLY A 147 1.00 7.33 -3.20
N CYS A 148 1.28 7.05 -1.93
CA CYS A 148 1.52 8.05 -0.89
C CYS A 148 2.71 7.63 -0.04
N ASP A 149 3.68 8.54 0.10
CA ASP A 149 4.88 8.40 0.94
C ASP A 149 4.60 8.64 2.44
N LYS A 150 3.35 8.97 2.78
CA LYS A 150 2.86 9.28 4.13
C LYS A 150 3.44 10.56 4.74
N SER A 151 4.10 11.41 3.96
CA SER A 151 4.61 12.70 4.42
C SER A 151 3.50 13.74 4.49
N PHE A 152 3.71 14.77 5.31
CA PHE A 152 2.75 15.87 5.45
C PHE A 152 2.74 16.76 4.21
N GLU A 153 3.91 17.00 3.63
CA GLU A 153 4.13 17.79 2.43
C GLU A 153 3.37 17.17 1.25
N THR A 154 3.53 15.86 1.01
CA THR A 154 2.77 15.17 -0.04
C THR A 154 1.26 15.22 0.23
N CYS A 155 0.82 15.04 1.48
CA CYS A 155 -0.60 15.13 1.82
C CYS A 155 -1.19 16.52 1.52
N ARG A 156 -0.42 17.58 1.80
CA ARG A 156 -0.80 18.98 1.54
C ARG A 156 -0.77 19.32 0.05
N ASP A 157 0.37 19.08 -0.59
CA ASP A 157 0.65 19.64 -1.91
C ASP A 157 0.05 18.80 -3.03
N ARG A 158 0.05 17.46 -2.87
CA ARG A 158 -0.45 16.55 -3.91
C ARG A 158 -1.94 16.25 -3.77
N PHE A 159 -2.41 16.10 -2.53
CA PHE A 159 -3.78 15.63 -2.27
C PHE A 159 -4.68 16.71 -1.65
N GLY A 160 -4.14 17.85 -1.22
CA GLY A 160 -4.93 18.90 -0.56
C GLY A 160 -5.62 18.43 0.73
N ASN A 161 -5.12 17.37 1.37
CA ASN A 161 -5.88 16.58 2.34
C ASN A 161 -5.34 16.69 3.78
N VAL A 162 -4.87 17.88 4.14
CA VAL A 162 -4.29 18.15 5.48
C VAL A 162 -5.27 17.85 6.60
N LEU A 163 -6.56 18.15 6.41
CA LEU A 163 -7.60 17.97 7.44
C LEU A 163 -7.75 16.51 7.89
N ASN A 164 -7.46 15.55 7.00
CA ASN A 164 -7.56 14.12 7.28
C ASN A 164 -6.20 13.47 7.56
N PHE A 165 -5.12 14.26 7.67
CA PHE A 165 -3.79 13.74 7.97
C PHE A 165 -3.76 13.12 9.37
N GLY A 166 -3.37 11.84 9.45
CA GLY A 166 -3.35 11.10 10.70
C GLY A 166 -2.03 11.14 11.48
N GLY A 167 -1.00 11.79 10.95
CA GLY A 167 0.30 11.92 11.62
C GLY A 167 0.40 13.17 12.49
N PHE A 168 1.54 13.32 13.14
CA PHE A 168 1.89 14.45 14.01
C PHE A 168 3.17 15.11 13.48
N PRO A 169 3.08 15.96 12.43
CA PRO A 169 4.27 16.41 11.70
C PRO A 169 5.21 17.26 12.57
N HIS A 170 4.67 17.92 13.59
CA HIS A 170 5.38 18.82 14.49
C HIS A 170 5.76 18.18 15.84
N ILE A 171 5.59 16.87 16.02
CA ILE A 171 6.00 16.23 17.29
C ILE A 171 7.51 16.44 17.51
N PRO A 172 7.95 17.05 18.61
CA PRO A 172 9.36 17.24 18.87
C PRO A 172 10.10 15.89 18.98
N GLY A 173 11.37 15.87 18.58
CA GLY A 173 12.22 14.70 18.77
C GLY A 173 12.69 14.54 20.22
N ASN A 174 13.26 13.37 20.54
CA ASN A 174 13.81 13.11 21.88
C ASN A 174 14.87 14.15 22.31
N ASP A 175 15.65 14.65 21.35
CA ASP A 175 16.69 15.65 21.61
C ASP A 175 16.10 16.94 22.20
N PHE A 176 14.92 17.37 21.73
CA PHE A 176 14.25 18.54 22.28
C PHE A 176 13.74 18.27 23.71
N VAL A 177 13.26 17.07 24.00
CA VAL A 177 12.78 16.69 25.34
C VAL A 177 13.92 16.68 26.37
N LEU A 178 15.14 16.35 25.95
CA LEU A 178 16.33 16.34 26.80
C LEU A 178 17.07 17.69 26.82
N SER A 179 16.64 18.65 26.01
CA SER A 179 17.25 19.97 25.95
C SER A 179 16.88 20.83 27.16
N TYR A 180 17.77 21.76 27.51
CA TYR A 180 17.50 22.80 28.50
C TYR A 180 17.68 24.17 27.83
N PRO A 181 16.90 25.18 28.24
CA PRO A 181 17.02 26.51 27.66
C PRO A 181 18.40 27.10 27.99
N THR A 182 19.12 27.50 26.96
CA THR A 182 20.41 28.20 27.08
C THR A 182 20.25 29.68 26.80
N GLN A 183 20.81 30.53 27.66
CA GLN A 183 20.84 31.96 27.39
C GLN A 183 21.68 32.23 26.13
N GLY A 184 21.11 32.96 25.16
CA GLY A 184 21.75 33.25 23.88
C GLY A 184 21.42 32.30 22.73
N SER A 185 20.57 31.29 22.95
CA SER A 185 19.93 30.55 21.84
C SER A 185 18.70 31.28 21.31
N ASP A 186 18.21 30.86 20.14
CA ASP A 186 17.01 31.37 19.49
C ASP A 186 15.76 30.97 20.29
N ASN A 187 15.37 31.85 21.21
CA ASN A 187 14.21 31.71 22.12
C ASN A 187 13.15 32.77 21.78
N ASP A 188 12.82 32.92 20.50
CA ASP A 188 11.94 33.96 19.93
C ASP A 188 10.50 33.50 19.69
N GLY A 189 10.23 32.20 19.84
CA GLY A 189 8.90 31.61 19.64
C GLY A 189 8.61 31.20 18.19
N GLU A 190 9.62 31.12 17.33
CA GLU A 190 9.47 30.62 15.97
C GLU A 190 9.24 29.10 15.90
N ARG A 191 8.99 28.59 14.69
CA ARG A 191 8.83 27.15 14.46
C ARG A 191 10.12 26.43 14.83
N LEU A 192 10.01 25.39 15.65
CA LEU A 192 11.13 24.52 15.99
C LEU A 192 11.57 23.69 14.78
N GLY A 193 12.59 24.17 14.06
CA GLY A 193 13.22 23.54 12.90
C GLY A 193 12.55 23.86 11.57
#